data_AF-A0A9C7UUI6-F1
#
_entry.id   AF-A0A9C7UUI6-F1
#
_cell.length_a   1.000
_cell.length_b   1.000
_cell.length_c   1.000
_cell.angle_alpha   90.00
_cell.angle_beta   90.00
_cell.angle_gamma   90.00
#
_symmetry.space_group_name_H-M   'P 1'
#
loop_
_entity.id
_entity.type
_entity.pdbx_description
1 polymer ?
#
loop_
_entity_poly.entity_id
_entity_poly.type
_entity_poly.pdbx_seq_one_letter_code
_entity_poly.pdbx_strand_id
1 'polypeptide(L)'
;MHRYTMVDSDSRRRSTLSVDDIMDITAEPYRRRILSHLSSIPEDRCSVAELIDALQSKGTGDDLSEKRLRQRLHHIHLPKLRDHGLIGYDDEENDVRYIGSPRLESFLDQMESPGDDAPGEDS
;
A
#
# COMPACT_ATOMS: atom_id res chain seq x y z
N MET A 1 20.43 1.25 -5.13
CA MET A 1 20.35 2.52 -5.88
C MET A 1 19.56 3.51 -5.04
N HIS A 2 20.19 4.56 -4.52
CA HIS A 2 19.53 5.58 -3.70
C HIS A 2 18.76 6.55 -4.60
N ARG A 3 17.43 6.57 -4.46
CA ARG A 3 16.48 7.33 -5.29
C ARG A 3 16.57 8.82 -4.97
N TYR A 4 17.03 9.63 -5.92
CA TYR A 4 17.01 11.09 -5.80
C TYR A 4 15.75 11.60 -6.51
N THR A 5 14.69 11.92 -5.77
CA THR A 5 13.53 12.62 -6.33
C THR A 5 13.67 14.11 -6.08
N MET A 6 13.62 14.84 -7.20
CA MET A 6 13.53 16.28 -7.31
C MET A 6 12.45 16.81 -6.36
N VAL A 7 12.82 17.79 -5.53
CA VAL A 7 11.96 18.41 -4.52
C VAL A 7 10.91 19.26 -5.22
N ASP A 8 9.71 18.73 -5.35
CA ASP A 8 8.53 19.57 -5.57
C ASP A 8 8.18 20.26 -4.25
N SER A 9 8.01 21.58 -4.29
CA SER A 9 7.97 22.46 -3.12
C SER A 9 6.65 22.40 -2.33
N ASP A 10 5.77 21.45 -2.67
CA ASP A 10 4.57 21.08 -1.90
C ASP A 10 4.86 20.09 -0.74
N SER A 11 6.10 19.59 -0.68
CA SER A 11 6.62 18.59 0.28
C SER A 11 6.62 18.99 1.77
N ARG A 12 6.04 20.14 2.16
CA ARG A 12 5.99 20.64 3.56
C ARG A 12 4.74 20.25 4.34
N ARG A 13 3.82 19.47 3.75
CA ARG A 13 2.81 18.71 4.50
C ARG A 13 3.02 17.20 4.32
N ARG A 14 4.27 16.74 4.39
CA ARG A 14 4.59 15.32 4.57
C ARG A 14 3.91 14.89 5.87
N SER A 15 2.76 14.22 5.76
CA SER A 15 1.99 13.72 6.90
C SER A 15 2.94 12.91 7.78
N THR A 16 3.24 13.43 8.96
CA THR A 16 4.05 12.73 9.95
C THR A 16 3.17 11.63 10.54
N LEU A 17 2.91 10.58 9.77
CA LEU A 17 2.14 9.43 10.21
C LEU A 17 2.72 8.96 11.56
N SER A 18 1.85 8.91 12.56
CA SER A 18 2.22 8.38 13.86
C SER A 18 2.41 6.86 13.75
N VAL A 19 3.01 6.26 14.78
CA VAL A 19 3.11 4.78 14.84
C VAL A 19 1.71 4.18 14.86
N ASP A 20 0.81 4.79 15.64
CA ASP A 20 -0.57 4.32 15.80
C ASP A 20 -1.33 4.36 14.47
N ASP A 21 -1.13 5.41 13.66
CA ASP A 21 -1.71 5.49 12.32
C ASP A 21 -1.18 4.36 11.43
N ILE A 22 0.14 4.12 11.43
CA ILE A 22 0.74 3.05 10.62
C ILE A 22 0.20 1.68 11.07
N MET A 23 0.12 1.43 12.37
CA MET A 23 -0.42 0.19 12.91
C MET A 23 -1.90 0.02 12.54
N ASP A 24 -2.75 1.04 12.71
CA ASP A 24 -4.17 0.97 12.34
C ASP A 24 -4.34 0.73 10.83
N ILE A 25 -3.58 1.44 9.99
CA ILE A 25 -3.64 1.30 8.54
C ILE A 25 -3.22 -0.12 8.13
N THR A 26 -2.09 -0.61 8.65
CA THR A 26 -1.49 -1.87 8.22
C THR A 26 -2.07 -3.10 8.92
N ALA A 27 -2.86 -2.92 9.99
CA ALA A 27 -3.58 -4.01 10.67
C ALA A 27 -4.60 -4.69 9.74
N GLU A 28 -5.16 -3.97 8.77
CA GLU A 28 -6.04 -4.53 7.75
C GLU A 28 -5.23 -5.19 6.62
N PRO A 29 -5.36 -6.51 6.41
CA PRO A 29 -4.60 -7.24 5.39
C PRO A 29 -4.77 -6.67 3.98
N TYR A 30 -5.98 -6.21 3.63
CA TYR A 30 -6.22 -5.61 2.32
C TYR A 30 -5.44 -4.31 2.12
N ARG A 31 -5.43 -3.41 3.11
CA ARG A 31 -4.68 -2.15 3.03
C ARG A 31 -3.19 -2.40 2.92
N ARG A 32 -2.67 -3.38 3.67
CA ARG A 32 -1.26 -3.79 3.56
C ARG A 32 -0.92 -4.26 2.15
N ARG A 33 -1.71 -5.17 1.58
CA ARG A 33 -1.50 -5.69 0.22
C ARG A 33 -1.56 -4.60 -0.85
N ILE A 34 -2.52 -3.69 -0.73
CA ILE A 34 -2.64 -2.53 -1.61
C ILE A 34 -1.35 -1.71 -1.54
N LEU A 35 -0.90 -1.34 -0.33
CA LEU A 35 0.31 -0.54 -0.13
C LEU A 35 1.57 -1.25 -0.63
N SER A 36 1.74 -2.54 -0.34
CA SER A 36 2.85 -3.36 -0.85
C SER A 36 2.85 -3.47 -2.37
N HIS A 37 1.68 -3.60 -3.00
CA HIS A 37 1.61 -3.63 -4.46
C HIS A 37 1.97 -2.26 -5.05
N LEU A 38 1.37 -1.19 -4.53
CA LEU A 38 1.59 0.17 -5.00
C LEU A 38 3.04 0.65 -4.79
N SER A 39 3.72 0.22 -3.72
CA SER A 39 5.14 0.54 -3.51
C SER A 39 6.08 -0.25 -4.42
N SER A 40 5.61 -1.35 -5.01
CA SER A 40 6.40 -2.23 -5.87
C SER A 40 6.32 -1.90 -7.37
N ILE A 41 5.30 -1.12 -7.79
CA ILE A 41 5.11 -0.77 -9.19
C ILE A 41 6.03 0.39 -9.61
N PRO A 42 6.66 0.37 -10.79
CA PRO A 42 7.65 1.38 -11.18
C PRO A 42 7.09 2.80 -11.37
N GLU A 43 5.80 2.91 -11.74
CA GLU A 43 5.17 4.19 -12.09
C GLU A 43 4.52 4.90 -10.89
N ASP A 44 4.55 4.27 -9.71
CA ASP A 44 3.82 4.72 -8.51
C ASP A 44 2.34 5.01 -8.82
N ARG A 45 1.77 4.43 -9.87
CA ARG A 45 0.43 4.74 -10.38
C ARG A 45 -0.15 3.52 -11.10
N CYS A 46 -1.43 3.24 -10.85
CA CYS A 46 -2.20 2.25 -11.60
C CYS A 46 -3.70 2.54 -11.54
N SER A 47 -4.46 1.93 -12.43
CA SER A 47 -5.91 1.94 -12.38
C SER A 47 -6.46 1.02 -11.29
N VAL A 48 -7.69 1.28 -10.84
CA VAL A 48 -8.41 0.39 -9.91
C VAL A 48 -8.58 -1.02 -10.50
N ALA A 49 -8.71 -1.15 -11.82
CA ALA A 49 -8.81 -2.44 -12.49
C ALA A 49 -7.51 -3.24 -12.37
N GLU A 50 -6.37 -2.63 -12.68
CA GLU A 50 -5.05 -3.28 -12.53
C GLU A 50 -4.76 -3.65 -11.07
N LEU A 51 -5.16 -2.79 -10.13
CA LEU A 51 -5.06 -3.08 -8.70
C LEU A 51 -5.90 -4.31 -8.31
N ILE A 52 -7.12 -4.45 -8.85
CA ILE A 52 -7.97 -5.61 -8.61
C ILE A 52 -7.30 -6.88 -9.14
N ASP A 53 -6.81 -6.86 -10.38
CA ASP A 53 -6.15 -8.00 -11.02
C ASP A 53 -4.89 -8.43 -10.23
N ALA A 54 -4.11 -7.46 -9.75
CA ALA A 54 -2.95 -7.71 -8.92
C ALA A 54 -3.31 -8.32 -7.55
N LEU A 55 -4.41 -7.88 -6.94
CA LEU A 55 -4.87 -8.41 -5.65
C LEU A 55 -5.45 -9.82 -5.79
N GLN A 56 -6.14 -10.13 -6.90
CA GLN A 56 -6.68 -11.46 -7.15
C GLN A 56 -5.59 -12.48 -7.53
N SER A 57 -4.63 -12.08 -8.36
CA SER A 57 -3.52 -12.96 -8.79
C SER A 57 -2.61 -13.40 -7.64
N LYS A 58 -2.48 -12.59 -6.58
CA LYS A 58 -1.73 -12.94 -5.37
C LYS A 58 -2.44 -13.95 -4.44
N GLY A 59 -3.56 -14.54 -4.88
CA GLY A 59 -4.15 -15.75 -4.27
C GLY A 59 -4.51 -15.55 -2.81
N THR A 60 -5.39 -14.60 -2.52
CA THR A 60 -5.61 -14.10 -1.16
C THR A 60 -6.42 -14.98 -0.22
N GLY A 61 -6.86 -16.17 -0.64
CA GLY A 61 -7.72 -17.08 0.15
C GLY A 61 -9.16 -16.57 0.36
N ASP A 62 -9.40 -15.28 0.14
CA ASP A 62 -10.72 -14.66 0.10
C ASP A 62 -11.15 -14.55 -1.38
N ASP A 63 -12.06 -15.44 -1.79
CA ASP A 63 -12.60 -15.54 -3.16
C ASP A 63 -13.70 -14.49 -3.36
N LEU A 64 -13.34 -13.22 -3.17
CA LEU A 64 -14.25 -12.12 -3.43
C LEU A 64 -14.40 -11.94 -4.94
N SER A 65 -15.65 -11.86 -5.40
CA SER A 65 -15.93 -11.45 -6.77
C SER A 65 -15.33 -10.07 -7.05
N GLU A 66 -14.87 -9.87 -8.28
CA GLU A 66 -14.28 -8.62 -8.75
C GLU A 66 -15.13 -7.40 -8.39
N LYS A 67 -16.45 -7.51 -8.57
CA LYS A 67 -17.43 -6.47 -8.22
C LYS A 67 -17.40 -6.10 -6.73
N ARG A 68 -17.32 -7.09 -5.83
CA ARG A 68 -17.27 -6.83 -4.38
C ARG A 68 -15.95 -6.21 -3.98
N LEU A 69 -14.84 -6.70 -4.56
CA LEU A 69 -13.52 -6.13 -4.30
C LEU A 69 -13.45 -4.67 -4.75
N ARG A 70 -13.96 -4.36 -5.95
CA ARG A 70 -14.09 -2.99 -6.44
C ARG A 70 -14.87 -2.10 -5.47
N GLN A 71 -16.06 -2.53 -5.04
CA GLN A 71 -16.86 -1.78 -4.06
C GLN A 71 -16.10 -1.49 -2.77
N ARG A 72 -15.36 -2.47 -2.23
CA ARG A 72 -14.55 -2.28 -1.02
C ARG A 72 -13.38 -1.31 -1.25
N LEU A 73 -12.73 -1.38 -2.41
CA LEU A 73 -11.67 -0.43 -2.77
C LEU A 73 -12.22 1.00 -2.80
N HIS A 74 -13.31 1.24 -3.52
CA HIS A 74 -13.93 2.55 -3.69
C HIS A 74 -14.46 3.16 -2.39
N HIS A 75 -15.08 2.34 -1.52
CA HIS A 75 -15.83 2.87 -0.38
C HIS A 75 -15.10 2.73 0.96
N ILE A 76 -14.06 1.90 1.05
CA ILE A 76 -13.42 1.56 2.33
C ILE A 76 -11.92 1.80 2.25
N HIS A 77 -11.24 1.11 1.33
CA HIS A 77 -9.78 1.03 1.40
C HIS A 77 -9.10 2.27 0.81
N LEU A 78 -9.44 2.67 -0.42
CA LEU A 78 -8.78 3.79 -1.09
C LEU A 78 -9.10 5.14 -0.42
N PRO A 79 -10.35 5.46 -0.05
CA PRO A 79 -10.63 6.69 0.70
C PRO A 79 -9.84 6.78 2.00
N LYS A 80 -9.81 5.70 2.80
CA LYS A 80 -9.07 5.70 4.06
C LYS A 80 -7.57 5.91 3.84
N LEU A 81 -6.97 5.25 2.85
CA LEU A 81 -5.55 5.45 2.53
C LEU A 81 -5.25 6.88 2.04
N ARG A 82 -6.16 7.48 1.27
CA ARG A 82 -6.08 8.87 0.81
C ARG A 82 -6.15 9.85 1.98
N ASP A 83 -7.04 9.62 2.94
CA ASP A 83 -7.21 10.48 4.12
C ASP A 83 -5.94 10.54 4.98
N HIS A 84 -5.14 9.46 4.98
CA HIS A 84 -3.82 9.41 5.61
C HIS A 84 -2.69 9.99 4.73
N GLY A 85 -2.99 10.42 3.51
CA GLY A 85 -2.03 10.99 2.56
C GLY A 85 -1.06 9.95 1.97
N LEU A 86 -1.40 8.67 2.04
CA LEU A 86 -0.55 7.59 1.53
C LEU A 86 -0.70 7.37 0.02
N ILE A 87 -1.85 7.74 -0.51
CA ILE A 87 -2.18 7.67 -1.93
C ILE A 87 -2.92 8.94 -2.39
N GLY A 88 -2.78 9.27 -3.65
CA GLY A 88 -3.79 10.02 -4.40
C GLY A 88 -4.80 9.02 -4.96
N TYR A 89 -6.08 9.34 -4.86
CA TYR A 89 -7.14 8.51 -5.43
C TYR A 89 -8.19 9.39 -6.10
N ASP A 90 -8.37 9.16 -7.40
CA ASP A 90 -9.37 9.77 -8.27
C ASP A 90 -10.49 8.74 -8.52
N ASP A 91 -11.68 9.02 -8.00
CA ASP A 91 -12.84 8.12 -8.10
C ASP A 91 -13.56 8.23 -9.45
N GLU A 92 -13.46 9.37 -10.13
CA GLU A 92 -14.00 9.59 -11.47
C GLU A 92 -13.16 8.82 -12.50
N GLU A 93 -11.84 9.02 -12.47
CA GLU A 93 -10.90 8.40 -13.42
C GLU A 93 -10.48 6.98 -13.00
N ASN A 94 -10.87 6.52 -11.80
CA ASN A 94 -10.50 5.21 -11.25
C ASN A 94 -8.99 5.00 -11.20
N ASP A 95 -8.27 6.04 -10.76
CA ASP A 95 -6.82 6.08 -10.78
C ASP A 95 -6.23 6.21 -9.37
N VAL A 96 -5.21 5.42 -9.09
CA VAL A 96 -4.53 5.38 -7.80
C VAL A 96 -3.06 5.73 -8.00
N ARG A 97 -2.59 6.74 -7.27
CA ARG A 97 -1.18 7.14 -7.22
C ARG A 97 -0.62 6.87 -5.83
N TYR A 98 0.45 6.10 -5.74
CA TYR A 98 1.23 5.94 -4.53
C TYR A 98 1.98 7.24 -4.19
N ILE A 99 1.84 7.70 -2.96
CA ILE A 99 2.59 8.84 -2.41
C ILE A 99 3.64 8.31 -1.43
N GLY A 100 3.26 7.34 -0.61
CA GLY A 100 4.14 6.67 0.33
C GLY A 100 4.56 7.52 1.52
N SER A 101 5.36 6.91 2.38
CA SER A 101 5.94 7.52 3.56
C SER A 101 7.18 6.73 3.95
N PRO A 102 8.34 7.36 4.24
CA PRO A 102 9.55 6.65 4.64
C PRO A 102 9.31 5.73 5.85
N ARG A 103 8.43 6.14 6.78
CA ARG A 103 8.11 5.37 7.98
C ARG A 103 7.22 4.16 7.66
N LEU A 104 6.28 4.31 6.73
CA LEU A 104 5.45 3.20 6.25
C LEU A 104 6.31 2.20 5.49
N GLU A 105 7.15 2.67 4.56
CA GLU A 105 8.03 1.82 3.75
C GLU A 105 8.95 0.98 4.64
N SER A 106 9.61 1.63 5.61
CA SER A 106 10.44 0.92 6.60
C SER A 106 9.66 -0.14 7.39
N PHE A 107 8.36 0.09 7.63
CA PHE A 107 7.50 -0.85 8.36
C PHE A 107 7.01 -2.01 7.48
N LEU A 108 6.66 -1.73 6.21
CA LEU A 108 6.31 -2.76 5.23
C LEU A 108 7.50 -3.69 4.97
N ASP A 109 8.70 -3.14 4.79
CA ASP A 109 9.93 -3.92 4.61
C ASP A 109 10.19 -4.86 5.79
N GLN A 110 9.94 -4.41 7.03
CA GLN A 110 10.07 -5.26 8.23
C GLN A 110 9.04 -6.38 8.30
N MET A 111 7.84 -6.18 7.74
CA MET A 111 6.79 -7.21 7.72
C MET A 111 6.95 -8.19 6.56
N GLU A 112 7.51 -7.75 5.43
CA GLU A 112 7.78 -8.58 4.25
C GLU A 112 9.13 -9.27 4.35
N SER A 113 10.03 -8.82 5.23
CA SER A 113 11.15 -9.64 5.64
C SER A 113 10.57 -10.96 6.14
N PRO A 114 10.87 -12.09 5.48
CA PRO A 114 10.51 -13.38 6.02
C PRO A 114 11.05 -13.37 7.44
N GLY A 115 10.17 -13.68 8.41
CA GLY A 115 10.59 -13.81 9.79
C GLY A 115 11.90 -14.57 9.80
N ASP A 116 12.82 -14.07 10.61
CA ASP A 116 14.10 -14.67 10.93
C ASP A 116 13.84 -16.06 11.58
N ASP A 117 13.28 -17.00 10.81
CA ASP A 117 13.51 -18.42 10.94
C ASP A 117 14.96 -18.59 10.49
N ALA A 118 15.85 -18.19 11.40
CA ALA A 118 17.18 -18.74 11.43
C ALA A 118 16.99 -20.26 11.31
N PRO A 119 17.60 -20.93 10.31
CA PRO A 119 17.69 -22.38 10.38
C PRO A 119 18.36 -22.66 11.72
N GLY A 120 17.67 -23.38 12.60
CA GLY A 120 18.25 -23.78 13.88
C GLY A 120 19.63 -24.39 13.61
N GLU A 121 20.67 -23.63 13.95
CA GLU A 121 22.04 -24.10 13.94
C GLU A 121 22.13 -25.14 15.07
N ASP A 122 22.13 -26.40 14.65
CA ASP A 122 22.89 -27.53 15.18
C ASP A 122 22.97 -27.68 16.72
N SER A 123 22.31 -28.72 17.23
CA SER A 123 22.80 -29.56 18.34
C SER A 123 22.17 -30.94 18.30
#